data_AF-A0A6J2YH12-F1
#
_entry.id   AF-A0A6J2YH12-F1
#
_cell.length_a   1.000
_cell.length_b   1.000
_cell.length_c   1.000
_cell.angle_alpha   90.00
_cell.angle_beta   90.00
_cell.angle_gamma   90.00
#
_symmetry.space_group_name_H-M   'P 1'
#
loop_
_entity.id
_entity.type
_entity.pdbx_description
1 polymer ?
#
loop_
_entity_poly.entity_id
_entity_poly.type
_entity_poly.pdbx_seq_one_letter_code
_entity_poly.pdbx_strand_id
1 'polypeptide(L)'
;MKRVFSSTQANRLYTRMEKNFLRERIHTSRRDLAKVDRELIDLFYILTANMQPVDWDKIDGITYQNMQNELERTSARQKIKYEKLQPKTKPEYRISLEPARTVVNLTDKTLTTSEVTLLAKGGNFAITPKVVPVEDIIAGTEAAIRNLPNSIADEIRFETVNILRTAKAPKSNLSREEHQALKSLNADKDILVLPADKGNATVVMKSEDYRSKIEDLLEPQTYKLLKKDPTALIVRNTNRLIKASSLPEHLKSKLINSEAQPPRLYGLPKIHKASVPLRPIVSAPGSPTYNLAKYLTTILQPKVGNTNSYVKDSTHFVQKLKDIKLEPSDIMVSFDVVSLFTRVPLGESMDLIKE
;
A
#
# COMPACT_ATOMS: atom_id res chain seq x y z
N MET A 1 8.33 -33.76 -0.64
CA MET A 1 8.27 -34.37 -1.99
C MET A 1 7.00 -33.84 -2.64
N LYS A 2 7.07 -33.28 -3.87
CA LYS A 2 5.86 -32.73 -4.51
C LYS A 2 4.99 -33.93 -4.92
N ARG A 3 3.79 -34.05 -4.34
CA ARG A 3 2.86 -35.14 -4.68
C ARG A 3 2.36 -34.91 -6.10
N VAL A 4 2.68 -35.83 -7.01
CA VAL A 4 2.36 -35.72 -8.44
C VAL A 4 0.95 -36.26 -8.71
N PHE A 5 0.53 -37.28 -7.96
CA PHE A 5 -0.78 -37.91 -8.10
C PHE A 5 -1.67 -37.59 -6.89
N SER A 6 -2.96 -37.30 -7.14
CA SER A 6 -3.93 -36.90 -6.12
C SER A 6 -4.93 -38.00 -5.72
N SER A 7 -4.81 -39.21 -6.28
CA SER A 7 -5.72 -40.32 -5.97
C SER A 7 -5.57 -40.80 -4.52
N THR A 8 -6.62 -41.39 -3.97
CA THR A 8 -6.64 -41.90 -2.58
C THR A 8 -5.59 -42.97 -2.36
N GLN A 9 -5.38 -43.85 -3.35
CA GLN A 9 -4.36 -44.90 -3.30
C GLN A 9 -2.94 -44.30 -3.37
N ALA A 10 -2.71 -43.31 -4.23
CA ALA A 10 -1.42 -42.62 -4.30
C ALA A 10 -1.09 -41.89 -2.98
N ASN A 11 -2.06 -41.22 -2.36
CA ASN A 11 -1.86 -40.57 -1.07
C ASN A 11 -1.52 -41.54 0.06
N ARG A 12 -2.13 -42.74 0.08
CA ARG A 12 -1.78 -43.80 1.04
C ARG A 12 -0.34 -44.28 0.83
N LEU A 13 0.08 -44.48 -0.43
CA LEU A 13 1.44 -44.86 -0.77
C LEU A 13 2.47 -43.78 -0.38
N TYR A 14 2.20 -42.51 -0.70
CA TYR A 14 3.07 -41.39 -0.29
C TYR A 14 3.24 -41.34 1.22
N THR A 15 2.16 -41.45 1.97
CA THR A 15 2.20 -41.42 3.44
C THR A 15 3.00 -42.59 4.01
N ARG A 16 2.86 -43.79 3.43
CA ARG A 16 3.64 -44.97 3.84
C ARG A 16 5.13 -44.81 3.55
N MET A 17 5.47 -44.29 2.36
CA MET A 17 6.86 -43.99 1.98
C MET A 17 7.48 -42.93 2.89
N GLU A 18 6.78 -41.81 3.13
CA GLU A 18 7.24 -40.74 4.03
C GLU A 18 7.54 -41.28 5.44
N LYS A 19 6.66 -42.13 5.99
CA LYS A 19 6.87 -42.76 7.30
C LYS A 19 8.05 -43.73 7.32
N ASN A 20 8.24 -44.51 6.25
CA ASN A 20 9.37 -45.44 6.16
C ASN A 20 10.70 -44.70 6.03
N PHE A 21 10.79 -43.66 5.21
CA PHE A 21 12.00 -42.83 5.12
C PHE A 21 12.33 -42.14 6.44
N LEU A 22 11.31 -41.67 7.18
CA LEU A 22 11.52 -41.09 8.50
C LEU A 22 12.09 -42.13 9.48
N ARG A 23 11.57 -43.36 9.47
CA ARG A 23 12.09 -44.46 10.30
C ARG A 23 13.53 -44.80 9.94
N GLU A 24 13.84 -44.95 8.66
CA GLU A 24 15.22 -45.22 8.21
C GLU A 24 16.17 -44.10 8.65
N ARG A 25 15.77 -42.84 8.50
CA ARG A 25 16.57 -41.71 8.97
C ARG A 25 16.83 -41.75 10.47
N ILE A 26 15.81 -42.07 11.28
CA ILE A 26 15.97 -42.26 12.73
C ILE A 26 16.95 -43.39 13.03
N HIS A 27 16.83 -44.53 12.33
CA HIS A 27 17.73 -45.67 12.51
C HIS A 27 19.17 -45.34 12.12
N THR A 28 19.40 -44.62 11.03
CA THR A 28 20.75 -44.17 10.64
C THR A 28 21.33 -43.21 11.67
N SER A 29 20.57 -42.19 12.09
CA SER A 29 21.05 -41.25 13.12
C SER A 29 21.39 -41.93 14.45
N ARG A 30 20.63 -42.95 14.86
CA ARG A 30 20.96 -43.74 16.06
C ARG A 30 22.23 -44.58 15.88
N ARG A 31 22.45 -45.13 14.68
CA ARG A 31 23.69 -45.86 14.38
C ARG A 31 24.90 -44.94 14.39
N ASP A 32 24.77 -43.75 13.81
CA ASP A 32 25.82 -42.73 13.82
C ASP A 32 26.15 -42.29 15.25
N LEU A 33 25.12 -42.05 16.08
CA LEU A 33 25.30 -41.73 17.50
C LEU A 33 26.08 -42.83 18.23
N ALA A 34 25.68 -44.09 18.08
CA ALA A 34 26.37 -45.22 18.71
C ALA A 34 27.80 -45.46 18.17
N LYS A 35 28.13 -44.92 16.99
CA LYS A 35 29.50 -44.92 16.47
C LYS A 35 30.32 -43.83 17.15
N VAL A 36 29.77 -42.61 17.23
CA VAL A 36 30.41 -41.48 17.93
C VAL A 36 30.63 -41.79 19.41
N ASP A 37 29.66 -42.41 20.08
CA ASP A 37 29.82 -42.81 21.49
C ASP A 37 30.99 -43.77 21.70
N ARG A 38 31.20 -44.71 20.75
CA ARG A 38 32.36 -45.62 20.80
C ARG A 38 33.68 -44.89 20.56
N GLU A 39 33.74 -44.03 19.54
CA GLU A 39 34.92 -43.21 19.25
C GLU A 39 35.29 -42.30 20.45
N LEU A 40 34.28 -41.77 21.16
CA LEU A 40 34.47 -40.95 22.35
C LEU A 40 35.03 -41.75 23.52
N ILE A 41 34.55 -42.97 23.75
CA ILE A 41 35.09 -43.89 24.77
C ILE A 41 36.56 -44.24 24.46
N ASP A 42 36.88 -44.55 23.21
CA ASP A 42 38.25 -44.86 22.80
C ASP A 42 39.19 -43.66 23.04
N LEU A 43 38.75 -42.45 22.66
CA LEU A 43 39.48 -41.21 22.93
C LEU A 43 39.64 -40.94 24.43
N PHE A 44 38.61 -41.21 25.23
CA PHE A 44 38.66 -41.08 26.69
C PHE A 44 39.77 -41.95 27.29
N TYR A 45 39.88 -43.22 26.87
CA TYR A 45 40.95 -44.10 27.35
C TYR A 45 42.34 -43.62 26.94
N ILE A 46 42.50 -43.12 25.71
CA ILE A 46 43.79 -42.59 25.23
C ILE A 46 44.21 -41.35 26.03
N LEU A 47 43.28 -40.42 26.25
CA LEU A 47 43.58 -39.15 26.91
C LEU A 47 43.85 -39.35 28.41
N THR A 48 43.04 -40.17 29.09
CA THR A 48 43.23 -40.45 30.53
C THR A 48 44.54 -41.19 30.84
N ALA A 49 45.03 -42.02 29.90
CA ALA A 49 46.31 -42.71 30.07
C ALA A 49 47.54 -41.79 29.90
N ASN A 50 47.41 -40.65 29.22
CA ASN A 50 48.53 -39.79 28.82
C ASN A 50 48.49 -38.38 29.42
N MET A 51 47.49 -38.04 30.22
CA MET A 51 47.24 -36.68 30.70
C MET A 51 47.19 -36.61 32.23
N GLN A 52 47.65 -35.49 32.79
CA GLN A 52 47.53 -35.22 34.23
C GLN A 52 46.05 -34.97 34.58
N PRO A 53 45.57 -35.41 35.77
CA PRO A 53 44.17 -35.28 36.17
C PRO A 53 43.63 -33.83 36.11
N VAL A 54 44.47 -32.85 36.45
CA VAL A 54 44.09 -31.42 36.45
C VAL A 54 43.83 -30.89 35.03
N ASP A 55 44.63 -31.33 34.05
CA ASP A 55 44.45 -30.94 32.66
C ASP A 55 43.22 -31.63 32.05
N TRP A 56 42.98 -32.89 32.45
CA TRP A 56 41.79 -33.64 32.05
C TRP A 56 40.50 -32.97 32.52
N ASP A 57 40.39 -32.62 33.80
CA ASP A 57 39.20 -31.97 34.37
C ASP A 57 38.90 -30.65 33.67
N LYS A 58 39.93 -29.90 33.30
CA LYS A 58 39.78 -28.63 32.57
C LYS A 58 39.29 -28.83 31.15
N ILE A 59 39.84 -29.82 30.43
CA ILE A 59 39.42 -30.12 29.06
C ILE A 59 38.00 -30.68 29.06
N ASP A 60 37.68 -31.63 29.94
CA ASP A 60 36.33 -32.20 30.07
C ASP A 60 35.28 -31.14 30.40
N GLY A 61 35.60 -30.22 31.33
CA GLY A 61 34.74 -29.09 31.64
C GLY A 61 34.46 -28.19 30.43
N ILE A 62 35.49 -27.84 29.64
CA ILE A 62 35.34 -27.00 28.44
C ILE A 62 34.55 -27.72 27.35
N THR A 63 34.86 -29.00 27.09
CA THR A 63 34.18 -29.78 26.04
C THR A 63 32.73 -30.04 26.41
N TYR A 64 32.42 -30.35 27.68
CA TYR A 64 31.07 -30.52 28.17
C TYR A 64 30.24 -29.24 28.05
N GLN A 65 30.81 -28.08 28.41
CA GLN A 65 30.12 -26.79 28.26
C GLN A 65 29.87 -26.45 26.78
N ASN A 66 30.84 -26.70 25.91
CA ASN A 66 30.65 -26.50 24.47
C ASN A 66 29.58 -27.44 23.90
N MET A 67 29.57 -28.71 24.33
CA MET A 67 28.55 -29.69 23.95
C MET A 67 27.15 -29.23 24.39
N GLN A 68 26.99 -28.79 25.65
CA GLN A 68 25.73 -28.27 26.19
C GLN A 68 25.23 -27.06 25.36
N ASN A 69 26.09 -26.07 25.12
CA ASN A 69 25.74 -24.89 24.34
C ASN A 69 25.31 -25.23 22.90
N GLU A 70 26.01 -26.15 22.24
CA GLU A 70 25.68 -26.55 20.87
C GLU A 70 24.39 -27.37 20.81
N LEU A 71 24.15 -28.23 21.81
CA LEU A 71 22.90 -28.97 21.96
C LEU A 71 21.70 -28.03 22.11
N GLU A 72 21.81 -27.00 22.95
CA GLU A 72 20.76 -26.00 23.15
C GLU A 72 20.48 -25.22 21.87
N ARG A 73 21.53 -24.69 21.22
CA ARG A 73 21.42 -23.94 19.95
C ARG A 73 20.79 -24.77 18.85
N THR A 74 21.25 -26.00 18.66
CA THR A 74 20.74 -26.89 17.62
C THR A 74 19.30 -27.29 17.93
N SER A 75 18.98 -27.61 19.18
CA SER A 75 17.62 -27.95 19.61
C SER A 75 16.64 -26.80 19.38
N ALA A 76 17.00 -25.58 19.78
CA ALA A 76 16.18 -24.39 19.56
C ALA A 76 15.93 -24.16 18.05
N ARG A 77 16.97 -24.27 17.22
CA ARG A 77 16.87 -24.14 15.76
C ARG A 77 15.93 -25.19 15.15
N GLN A 78 16.02 -26.45 15.58
CA GLN A 78 15.15 -27.51 15.06
C GLN A 78 13.70 -27.36 15.54
N LYS A 79 13.45 -26.90 16.78
CA LYS A 79 12.11 -26.58 17.27
C LYS A 79 11.44 -25.50 16.40
N ILE A 80 12.13 -24.39 16.15
CA ILE A 80 11.63 -23.31 15.28
C ILE A 80 11.36 -23.83 13.86
N LYS A 81 12.25 -24.67 13.32
CA LYS A 81 12.06 -25.27 11.99
C LYS A 81 10.82 -26.17 11.95
N TYR A 82 10.60 -26.96 13.00
CA TYR A 82 9.42 -27.82 13.13
C TYR A 82 8.13 -26.99 13.20
N GLU A 83 8.09 -25.94 14.03
CA GLU A 83 6.95 -25.02 14.11
C GLU A 83 6.63 -24.37 12.76
N LYS A 84 7.65 -23.98 11.98
CA LYS A 84 7.47 -23.44 10.62
C LYS A 84 6.96 -24.48 9.61
N LEU A 85 7.23 -25.76 9.83
CA LEU A 85 6.83 -26.86 8.94
C LEU A 85 5.46 -27.45 9.29
N GLN A 86 4.95 -27.20 10.49
CA GLN A 86 3.56 -27.57 10.78
C GLN A 86 2.65 -26.90 9.76
N PRO A 87 1.67 -27.63 9.20
CA PRO A 87 0.72 -27.06 8.27
C PRO A 87 -0.07 -26.00 9.02
N LYS A 88 0.34 -24.74 8.90
CA LYS A 88 -0.56 -23.63 9.12
C LYS A 88 -1.76 -23.94 8.24
N THR A 89 -2.95 -24.06 8.82
CA THR A 89 -4.19 -23.82 8.08
C THR A 89 -3.87 -22.65 7.17
N LYS A 90 -4.03 -22.83 5.84
CA LYS A 90 -3.84 -21.72 4.90
C LYS A 90 -4.47 -20.51 5.58
N PRO A 91 -3.74 -19.43 5.83
CA PRO A 91 -4.43 -18.23 6.21
C PRO A 91 -5.38 -18.01 5.04
N GLU A 92 -6.67 -18.27 5.27
CA GLU A 92 -7.64 -17.42 4.63
C GLU A 92 -7.09 -16.04 4.92
N TYR A 93 -6.66 -15.33 3.88
CA TYR A 93 -6.56 -13.89 3.94
C TYR A 93 -8.00 -13.33 4.12
N ARG A 94 -8.73 -13.82 5.11
CA ARG A 94 -9.70 -13.02 5.85
C ARG A 94 -8.81 -12.10 6.64
N ILE A 95 -8.56 -10.94 6.04
CA ILE A 95 -8.23 -9.78 6.82
C ILE A 95 -9.36 -9.72 7.86
N SER A 96 -9.08 -10.14 9.09
CA SER A 96 -9.92 -9.82 10.23
C SER A 96 -9.68 -8.34 10.48
N LEU A 97 -10.13 -7.51 9.53
CA LEU A 97 -10.40 -6.11 9.79
C LEU A 97 -11.42 -6.16 10.91
N GLU A 98 -11.10 -5.60 12.06
CA GLU A 98 -12.17 -5.21 12.97
C GLU A 98 -13.04 -4.22 12.18
N PRO A 99 -14.24 -4.62 11.71
CA PRO A 99 -14.98 -3.79 10.76
C PRO A 99 -15.39 -2.47 11.40
N ALA A 100 -15.49 -2.45 12.74
CA ALA A 100 -15.77 -1.29 13.56
C ALA A 100 -14.74 -0.15 13.45
N ARG A 101 -13.48 -0.43 13.07
CA ARG A 101 -12.47 0.62 12.84
C ARG A 101 -12.39 1.09 11.39
N THR A 102 -12.82 0.26 10.45
CA THR A 102 -12.66 0.54 9.01
C THR A 102 -13.92 1.09 8.37
N VAL A 103 -15.11 0.80 8.91
CA VAL A 103 -16.39 1.29 8.38
C VAL A 103 -17.07 2.17 9.41
N VAL A 104 -17.33 3.42 9.04
CA VAL A 104 -18.04 4.39 9.88
C VAL A 104 -19.40 4.66 9.25
N ASN A 105 -20.46 4.18 9.88
CA ASN A 105 -21.83 4.46 9.45
C ASN A 105 -22.37 5.69 10.21
N LEU A 106 -22.63 6.77 9.48
CA LEU A 106 -23.22 8.01 9.98
C LEU A 106 -24.70 8.14 9.58
N THR A 107 -25.31 7.06 9.13
CA THR A 107 -26.74 7.01 8.79
C THR A 107 -27.52 6.27 9.87
N ASP A 108 -28.85 6.45 9.86
CA ASP A 108 -29.74 5.70 10.76
C ASP A 108 -30.03 4.27 10.24
N LYS A 109 -29.54 3.92 9.04
CA LYS A 109 -29.77 2.61 8.41
C LYS A 109 -28.81 1.59 9.02
N THR A 110 -29.32 0.41 9.36
CA THR A 110 -28.48 -0.71 9.81
C THR A 110 -27.86 -1.41 8.61
N LEU A 111 -26.53 -1.38 8.52
CA LEU A 111 -25.79 -2.12 7.49
C LEU A 111 -25.79 -3.61 7.79
N THR A 112 -26.04 -4.42 6.77
CA THR A 112 -25.92 -5.88 6.84
C THR A 112 -24.45 -6.30 6.99
N THR A 113 -24.21 -7.52 7.50
CA THR A 113 -22.85 -8.06 7.65
C THR A 113 -22.08 -8.05 6.32
N SER A 114 -22.75 -8.40 5.22
CA SER A 114 -22.13 -8.42 3.87
C SER A 114 -21.77 -7.03 3.35
N GLU A 115 -22.58 -6.01 3.66
CA GLU A 115 -22.26 -4.62 3.34
C GLU A 115 -21.07 -4.13 4.16
N VAL A 116 -21.03 -4.44 5.45
CA VAL A 116 -19.91 -4.08 6.33
C VAL A 116 -18.62 -4.76 5.87
N THR A 117 -18.64 -6.06 5.55
CA THR A 117 -17.44 -6.76 5.06
C THR A 117 -16.97 -6.23 3.71
N LEU A 118 -17.90 -5.87 2.82
CA LEU A 118 -17.59 -5.24 1.54
C LEU A 118 -16.94 -3.87 1.73
N LEU A 119 -17.57 -2.99 2.51
CA LEU A 119 -17.09 -1.62 2.77
C LEU A 119 -15.76 -1.61 3.51
N ALA A 120 -15.51 -2.61 4.38
CA ALA A 120 -14.25 -2.76 5.09
C ALA A 120 -13.07 -3.04 4.15
N LYS A 121 -13.28 -3.63 2.96
CA LYS A 121 -12.20 -3.81 1.97
C LYS A 121 -11.61 -2.48 1.49
N GLY A 122 -12.38 -1.39 1.58
CA GLY A 122 -11.95 -0.02 1.27
C GLY A 122 -11.89 0.30 -0.22
N GLY A 123 -11.72 1.59 -0.54
CA GLY A 123 -11.74 2.08 -1.93
C GLY A 123 -10.56 1.63 -2.80
N ASN A 124 -9.48 1.13 -2.19
CA ASN A 124 -8.31 0.62 -2.90
C ASN A 124 -8.43 -0.88 -3.25
N PHE A 125 -9.53 -1.54 -2.87
CA PHE A 125 -9.75 -2.94 -3.21
C PHE A 125 -10.14 -3.09 -4.68
N ALA A 126 -9.24 -3.66 -5.48
CA ALA A 126 -9.50 -3.92 -6.89
C ALA A 126 -10.46 -5.11 -7.06
N ILE A 127 -11.70 -4.83 -7.45
CA ILE A 127 -12.70 -5.86 -7.76
C ILE A 127 -12.29 -6.57 -9.06
N THR A 128 -12.29 -7.90 -9.05
CA THR A 128 -11.96 -8.69 -10.24
C THR A 128 -12.99 -8.46 -11.35
N PRO A 129 -12.55 -8.13 -12.58
CA PRO A 129 -13.47 -7.92 -13.69
C PRO A 129 -14.12 -9.25 -14.12
N LYS A 130 -15.37 -9.19 -14.60
CA LYS A 130 -16.12 -10.36 -15.07
C LYS A 130 -15.59 -10.92 -16.39
N VAL A 131 -15.01 -10.04 -17.20
CA VAL A 131 -14.44 -10.32 -18.51
C VAL A 131 -13.03 -9.76 -18.53
N VAL A 132 -12.13 -10.39 -19.28
CA VAL A 132 -10.78 -9.84 -19.49
C VAL A 132 -10.93 -8.50 -20.22
N PRO A 133 -10.36 -7.39 -19.71
CA PRO A 133 -10.49 -6.08 -20.33
C PRO A 133 -9.55 -5.99 -21.55
N VAL A 134 -9.95 -6.63 -22.65
CA VAL A 134 -9.14 -6.76 -23.86
C VAL A 134 -8.79 -5.39 -24.45
N GLU A 135 -9.76 -4.49 -24.54
CA GLU A 135 -9.59 -3.15 -25.10
C GLU A 135 -8.58 -2.32 -24.29
N ASP A 136 -8.70 -2.31 -22.96
CA ASP A 136 -7.78 -1.58 -22.08
C ASP A 136 -6.36 -2.14 -22.15
N ILE A 137 -6.23 -3.47 -22.22
CA ILE A 137 -4.92 -4.12 -22.35
C ILE A 137 -4.29 -3.76 -23.70
N ILE A 138 -5.04 -3.84 -24.80
CA ILE A 138 -4.54 -3.47 -26.14
C ILE A 138 -4.14 -1.99 -26.16
N ALA A 139 -5.00 -1.09 -25.68
CA ALA A 139 -4.72 0.34 -25.63
C ALA A 139 -3.48 0.66 -24.78
N GLY A 140 -3.35 0.00 -23.62
CA GLY A 140 -2.18 0.13 -22.75
C GLY A 140 -0.89 -0.39 -23.41
N THR A 141 -0.95 -1.55 -24.06
CA THR A 141 0.18 -2.12 -24.81
C THR A 141 0.58 -1.20 -25.96
N GLU A 142 -0.35 -0.73 -26.78
CA GLU A 142 -0.06 0.19 -27.90
C GLU A 142 0.53 1.53 -27.42
N ALA A 143 0.04 2.05 -26.30
CA ALA A 143 0.61 3.25 -25.68
C ALA A 143 2.06 3.02 -25.22
N ALA A 144 2.37 1.85 -24.65
CA ALA A 144 3.69 1.51 -24.16
C ALA A 144 4.72 1.25 -25.28
N ILE A 145 4.31 0.62 -26.38
CA ILE A 145 5.21 0.29 -27.49
C ILE A 145 5.39 1.43 -28.50
N ARG A 146 4.69 2.56 -28.33
CA ARG A 146 4.67 3.69 -29.29
C ARG A 146 6.05 4.22 -29.68
N ASN A 147 7.01 4.20 -28.76
CA ASN A 147 8.37 4.72 -28.98
C ASN A 147 9.41 3.62 -29.21
N LEU A 148 8.99 2.36 -29.39
CA LEU A 148 9.89 1.23 -29.64
C LEU A 148 10.11 1.03 -31.16
N PRO A 149 11.23 0.39 -31.55
CA PRO A 149 11.42 -0.06 -32.93
C PRO A 149 10.29 -1.00 -33.38
N ASN A 150 9.87 -0.89 -34.63
CA ASN A 150 8.73 -1.64 -35.18
C ASN A 150 8.86 -3.17 -34.99
N SER A 151 10.07 -3.73 -35.13
CA SER A 151 10.29 -5.16 -34.94
C SER A 151 9.96 -5.65 -33.53
N ILE A 152 10.37 -4.90 -32.50
CA ILE A 152 10.10 -5.21 -31.10
C ILE A 152 8.63 -4.95 -30.77
N ALA A 153 8.07 -3.86 -31.31
CA ALA A 153 6.66 -3.55 -31.14
C ALA A 153 5.74 -4.66 -31.69
N ASP A 154 6.07 -5.19 -32.87
CA ASP A 154 5.30 -6.28 -33.50
C ASP A 154 5.43 -7.60 -32.74
N GLU A 155 6.60 -7.92 -32.20
CA GLU A 155 6.79 -9.09 -31.32
C GLU A 155 5.91 -8.98 -30.07
N ILE A 156 5.90 -7.82 -29.40
CA ILE A 156 5.07 -7.56 -28.22
C ILE A 156 3.58 -7.65 -28.57
N ARG A 157 3.16 -7.12 -29.72
CA ARG A 157 1.77 -7.27 -30.20
C ARG A 157 1.40 -8.74 -30.35
N PHE A 158 2.25 -9.53 -31.01
CA PHE A 158 2.00 -10.95 -31.24
C PHE A 158 1.87 -11.73 -29.93
N GLU A 159 2.79 -11.53 -28.98
CA GLU A 159 2.73 -12.15 -27.65
C GLU A 159 1.48 -11.72 -26.89
N THR A 160 1.13 -10.43 -26.93
CA THR A 160 -0.08 -9.90 -26.29
C THR A 160 -1.34 -10.58 -26.84
N VAL A 161 -1.44 -10.72 -28.17
CA VAL A 161 -2.57 -11.41 -28.81
C VAL A 161 -2.65 -12.87 -28.38
N ASN A 162 -1.51 -13.59 -28.33
CA ASN A 162 -1.48 -14.99 -27.92
C ASN A 162 -1.93 -15.18 -26.46
N ILE A 163 -1.48 -14.30 -25.56
CA ILE A 163 -1.91 -14.29 -24.17
C ILE A 163 -3.41 -14.01 -24.08
N LEU A 164 -3.91 -12.99 -24.78
CA LEU A 164 -5.33 -12.61 -24.73
C LEU A 164 -6.25 -13.68 -25.32
N ARG A 165 -5.82 -14.41 -26.37
CA ARG A 165 -6.59 -15.53 -26.94
C ARG A 165 -6.78 -16.69 -25.96
N THR A 166 -5.83 -16.90 -25.05
CA THR A 166 -5.87 -17.99 -24.07
C THR A 166 -6.30 -17.52 -22.67
N ALA A 167 -6.40 -16.21 -22.47
CA ALA A 167 -6.76 -15.61 -21.19
C ALA A 167 -8.18 -15.97 -20.77
N LYS A 168 -8.32 -16.36 -19.50
CA LYS A 168 -9.61 -16.60 -18.85
C LYS A 168 -9.86 -15.51 -17.82
N ALA A 169 -11.13 -15.16 -17.64
CA ALA A 169 -11.51 -14.22 -16.59
C ALA A 169 -11.02 -14.73 -15.22
N PRO A 170 -10.44 -13.85 -14.38
CA PRO A 170 -9.99 -14.22 -13.06
C PRO A 170 -11.17 -14.68 -12.20
N LYS A 171 -10.91 -15.56 -11.23
CA LYS A 171 -11.92 -15.95 -10.25
C LYS A 171 -12.37 -14.74 -9.47
N SER A 172 -13.67 -14.63 -9.19
CA SER A 172 -14.20 -13.49 -8.45
C SER A 172 -13.60 -13.41 -7.05
N ASN A 173 -13.16 -12.22 -6.66
CA ASN A 173 -12.64 -11.93 -5.32
C ASN A 173 -13.71 -11.40 -4.35
N LEU A 174 -15.00 -11.44 -4.75
CA LEU A 174 -16.15 -11.09 -3.93
C LEU A 174 -17.11 -12.29 -3.83
N SER A 175 -17.77 -12.44 -2.68
CA SER A 175 -18.85 -13.42 -2.52
C SER A 175 -20.12 -12.99 -3.27
N ARG A 176 -21.08 -13.92 -3.45
CA ARG A 176 -22.37 -13.59 -4.09
C ARG A 176 -23.14 -12.55 -3.28
N GLU A 177 -23.07 -12.64 -1.96
CA GLU A 177 -23.69 -11.73 -1.01
C GLU A 177 -23.03 -10.35 -1.07
N GLU A 178 -21.71 -10.28 -1.18
CA GLU A 178 -20.97 -9.01 -1.35
C GLU A 178 -21.30 -8.34 -2.71
N HIS A 179 -21.48 -9.11 -3.78
CA HIS A 179 -21.96 -8.57 -5.06
C HIS A 179 -23.37 -7.99 -4.95
N GLN A 180 -24.26 -8.64 -4.21
CA GLN A 180 -25.61 -8.14 -3.98
C GLN A 180 -25.61 -6.90 -3.08
N ALA A 181 -24.77 -6.88 -2.04
CA ALA A 181 -24.55 -5.72 -1.19
C ALA A 181 -24.05 -4.51 -2.00
N LEU A 182 -23.07 -4.70 -2.88
CA LEU A 182 -22.55 -3.63 -3.75
C LEU A 182 -23.65 -3.02 -4.62
N LYS A 183 -24.49 -3.86 -5.24
CA LYS A 183 -25.63 -3.39 -6.04
C LYS A 183 -26.66 -2.64 -5.20
N SER A 184 -26.94 -3.14 -3.99
CA SER A 184 -27.95 -2.55 -3.10
C SER A 184 -27.49 -1.19 -2.60
N LEU A 185 -26.25 -1.08 -2.12
CA LEU A 185 -25.63 0.18 -1.72
C LEU A 185 -25.56 1.19 -2.87
N ASN A 186 -25.26 0.75 -4.10
CA ASN A 186 -25.18 1.64 -5.25
C ASN A 186 -26.56 2.07 -5.80
N ALA A 187 -27.62 1.33 -5.47
CA ALA A 187 -28.99 1.67 -5.86
C ALA A 187 -29.63 2.69 -4.89
N ASP A 188 -29.16 2.72 -3.65
CA ASP A 188 -29.63 3.63 -2.61
C ASP A 188 -29.06 5.05 -2.82
N LYS A 189 -29.94 5.99 -3.19
CA LYS A 189 -29.56 7.39 -3.45
C LYS A 189 -29.54 8.26 -2.19
N ASP A 190 -30.06 7.76 -1.07
CA ASP A 190 -30.11 8.50 0.19
C ASP A 190 -28.77 8.42 0.95
N ILE A 191 -27.88 7.54 0.50
CA ILE A 191 -26.56 7.34 1.10
C ILE A 191 -25.44 7.72 0.13
N LEU A 192 -24.34 8.17 0.71
CA LEU A 192 -23.07 8.40 0.03
C LEU A 192 -22.00 7.59 0.74
N VAL A 193 -21.24 6.83 -0.05
CA VAL A 193 -20.07 6.09 0.41
C VAL A 193 -18.83 6.88 0.04
N LEU A 194 -18.09 7.37 1.04
CA LEU A 194 -16.96 8.28 0.88
C LEU A 194 -15.73 7.74 1.62
N PRO A 195 -14.51 7.94 1.10
CA PRO A 195 -13.32 7.70 1.89
C PRO A 195 -13.19 8.75 3.01
N ALA A 196 -12.74 8.32 4.19
CA ALA A 196 -12.42 9.22 5.29
C ALA A 196 -11.19 10.07 4.97
N ASP A 197 -11.16 11.26 5.55
CA ASP A 197 -10.05 12.20 5.43
C ASP A 197 -8.71 11.66 5.98
N LYS A 198 -8.78 10.82 7.02
CA LYS A 198 -7.62 10.16 7.64
C LYS A 198 -8.00 8.72 8.03
N GLY A 199 -7.02 7.82 8.00
CA GLY A 199 -7.17 6.46 8.52
C GLY A 199 -7.71 5.42 7.53
N ASN A 200 -7.86 5.76 6.24
CA ASN A 200 -8.31 4.84 5.17
C ASN A 200 -9.63 4.11 5.50
N ALA A 201 -10.50 4.73 6.30
CA ALA A 201 -11.81 4.22 6.62
C ALA A 201 -12.82 4.56 5.51
N THR A 202 -13.84 3.72 5.36
CA THR A 202 -14.99 3.95 4.50
C THR A 202 -16.13 4.54 5.32
N VAL A 203 -16.67 5.67 4.91
CA VAL A 203 -17.74 6.39 5.61
C VAL A 203 -19.02 6.28 4.80
N VAL A 204 -20.10 5.86 5.44
CA VAL A 204 -21.45 5.90 4.87
C VAL A 204 -22.17 7.08 5.52
N MET A 205 -22.58 8.06 4.72
CA MET A 205 -23.21 9.30 5.18
C MET A 205 -24.52 9.51 4.43
N LYS A 206 -25.50 10.21 5.03
CA LYS A 206 -26.71 10.60 4.29
C LYS A 206 -26.37 11.63 3.21
N SER A 207 -26.98 11.48 2.04
CA SER A 207 -26.78 12.39 0.90
C SER A 207 -27.12 13.84 1.24
N GLU A 208 -28.21 14.04 2.00
CA GLU A 208 -28.67 15.38 2.42
C GLU A 208 -27.71 16.03 3.43
N ASP A 209 -27.27 15.29 4.45
CA ASP A 209 -26.31 15.79 5.44
C ASP A 209 -24.98 16.20 4.77
N TYR A 210 -24.53 15.40 3.81
CA TYR A 210 -23.33 15.72 3.03
C TYR A 210 -23.53 17.01 2.21
N ARG A 211 -24.68 17.14 1.55
CA ARG A 211 -25.03 18.33 0.76
C ARG A 211 -25.05 19.58 1.63
N SER A 212 -25.75 19.56 2.75
CA SER A 212 -25.81 20.68 3.70
C SER A 212 -24.40 21.06 4.17
N LYS A 213 -23.56 20.08 4.53
CA LYS A 213 -22.17 20.35 4.94
C LYS A 213 -21.30 20.96 3.83
N ILE A 214 -21.56 20.63 2.55
CA ILE A 214 -20.86 21.26 1.42
C ILE A 214 -21.35 22.69 1.22
N GLU A 215 -22.65 22.94 1.35
CA GLU A 215 -23.23 24.28 1.26
C GLU A 215 -22.70 25.19 2.38
N ASP A 216 -22.59 24.68 3.61
CA ASP A 216 -21.98 25.37 4.75
C ASP A 216 -20.49 25.71 4.49
N LEU A 217 -19.76 24.81 3.83
CA LEU A 217 -18.36 25.06 3.43
C LEU A 217 -18.24 26.14 2.36
N LEU A 218 -19.27 26.36 1.54
CA LEU A 218 -19.31 27.37 0.48
C LEU A 218 -19.76 28.74 1.01
N GLU A 219 -19.38 29.06 2.24
CA GLU A 219 -19.79 30.28 2.93
C GLU A 219 -19.48 31.56 2.11
N PRO A 220 -20.45 32.51 1.99
CA PRO A 220 -20.32 33.70 1.13
C PRO A 220 -19.16 34.64 1.45
N GLN A 221 -18.60 34.58 2.66
CA GLN A 221 -17.45 35.43 3.06
C GLN A 221 -16.16 35.00 2.34
N THR A 222 -16.03 33.70 2.04
CA THR A 222 -14.83 33.14 1.39
C THR A 222 -15.06 32.93 -0.11
N TYR A 223 -16.28 32.56 -0.51
CA TYR A 223 -16.60 32.19 -1.88
C TYR A 223 -17.63 33.13 -2.51
N LYS A 224 -17.43 33.45 -3.79
CA LYS A 224 -18.35 34.28 -4.56
C LYS A 224 -19.07 33.45 -5.62
N LEU A 225 -20.40 33.45 -5.56
CA LEU A 225 -21.22 32.83 -6.61
C LEU A 225 -21.03 33.57 -7.94
N LEU A 226 -20.75 32.81 -9.01
CA LEU A 226 -20.61 33.33 -10.36
C LEU A 226 -21.92 33.18 -11.13
N LYS A 227 -22.26 34.19 -11.94
CA LYS A 227 -23.49 34.20 -12.75
C LYS A 227 -23.47 33.20 -13.91
N LYS A 228 -22.28 32.81 -14.38
CA LYS A 228 -22.06 31.89 -15.49
C LYS A 228 -20.78 31.12 -15.29
N ASP A 229 -20.71 29.94 -15.90
CA ASP A 229 -19.49 29.12 -15.91
C ASP A 229 -18.35 29.90 -16.61
N PRO A 230 -17.25 30.23 -15.90
CA PRO A 230 -16.11 30.94 -16.48
C PRO A 230 -15.17 30.04 -17.28
N THR A 231 -15.39 28.72 -17.33
CA THR A 231 -14.44 27.73 -17.87
C THR A 231 -13.99 28.10 -19.29
N ALA A 232 -14.91 28.37 -20.22
CA ALA A 232 -14.57 28.73 -21.59
C ALA A 232 -13.73 30.02 -21.69
N LEU A 233 -14.00 31.01 -20.82
CA LEU A 233 -13.23 32.24 -20.75
C LEU A 233 -11.81 31.97 -20.25
N ILE A 234 -11.67 31.15 -19.20
CA ILE A 234 -10.37 30.78 -18.63
C ILE A 234 -9.56 29.97 -19.65
N VAL A 235 -10.17 29.02 -20.36
CA VAL A 235 -9.52 28.27 -21.46
C VAL A 235 -8.98 29.22 -22.52
N ARG A 236 -9.83 30.15 -23.00
CA ARG A 236 -9.42 31.12 -24.03
C ARG A 236 -8.25 31.99 -23.56
N ASN A 237 -8.31 32.49 -22.33
CA ASN A 237 -7.26 33.32 -21.76
C ASN A 237 -5.96 32.55 -21.56
N THR A 238 -6.04 31.34 -21.01
CA THR A 238 -4.87 30.49 -20.73
C THR A 238 -4.19 30.10 -22.04
N ASN A 239 -4.95 29.64 -23.03
CA ASN A 239 -4.42 29.30 -24.34
C ASN A 239 -3.82 30.51 -25.07
N ARG A 240 -4.42 31.71 -24.93
CA ARG A 240 -3.86 32.95 -25.47
C ARG A 240 -2.49 33.27 -24.84
N LEU A 241 -2.38 33.16 -23.52
CA LEU A 241 -1.12 33.41 -22.80
C LEU A 241 -0.04 32.39 -23.19
N ILE A 242 -0.39 31.11 -23.28
CA ILE A 242 0.53 30.05 -23.71
C ILE A 242 1.03 30.34 -25.13
N LYS A 243 0.15 30.69 -26.06
CA LYS A 243 0.54 31.01 -27.45
C LYS A 243 1.48 32.21 -27.53
N ALA A 244 1.21 33.25 -26.75
CA ALA A 244 2.03 34.46 -26.67
C ALA A 244 3.37 34.28 -25.93
N SER A 245 3.55 33.18 -25.19
CA SER A 245 4.80 32.92 -24.46
C SER A 245 5.97 32.57 -25.40
N SER A 246 7.19 32.69 -24.87
CA SER A 246 8.44 32.29 -25.54
C SER A 246 8.72 30.78 -25.47
N LEU A 247 7.75 29.96 -25.04
CA LEU A 247 7.93 28.52 -24.92
C LEU A 247 8.08 27.84 -26.30
N PRO A 248 8.83 26.72 -26.38
CA PRO A 248 8.90 25.92 -27.60
C PRO A 248 7.52 25.41 -28.04
N GLU A 249 7.30 25.30 -29.37
CA GLU A 249 5.99 24.94 -29.92
C GLU A 249 5.51 23.55 -29.48
N HIS A 250 6.43 22.58 -29.40
CA HIS A 250 6.14 21.22 -28.93
C HIS A 250 5.67 21.17 -27.46
N LEU A 251 6.02 22.19 -26.67
CA LEU A 251 5.60 22.32 -25.29
C LEU A 251 4.26 23.05 -25.23
N LYS A 252 4.09 24.13 -26.00
CA LYS A 252 2.81 24.85 -26.12
C LYS A 252 1.67 23.89 -26.47
N SER A 253 1.88 22.98 -27.42
CA SER A 253 0.88 21.98 -27.82
C SER A 253 0.49 21.03 -26.68
N LYS A 254 1.42 20.69 -25.76
CA LYS A 254 1.13 19.87 -24.58
C LYS A 254 0.41 20.64 -23.47
N LEU A 255 0.64 21.95 -23.38
CA LEU A 255 0.03 22.80 -22.35
C LEU A 255 -1.38 23.25 -22.70
N ILE A 256 -1.66 23.45 -23.98
CA ILE A 256 -2.98 23.84 -24.48
C ILE A 256 -3.99 22.71 -24.22
N ASN A 257 -5.10 23.06 -23.57
CA ASN A 257 -6.21 22.15 -23.33
C ASN A 257 -7.51 22.82 -23.82
N SER A 258 -8.00 22.40 -24.99
CA SER A 258 -9.21 22.96 -25.60
C SER A 258 -10.50 22.35 -25.04
N GLU A 259 -10.43 21.14 -24.49
CA GLU A 259 -11.59 20.38 -23.98
C GLU A 259 -11.66 20.39 -22.45
N ALA A 260 -11.11 21.43 -21.84
CA ALA A 260 -10.99 21.52 -20.40
C ALA A 260 -12.34 21.53 -19.69
N GLN A 261 -12.41 20.86 -18.55
CA GLN A 261 -13.61 20.75 -17.71
C GLN A 261 -13.48 21.62 -16.46
N PRO A 262 -14.58 22.14 -15.90
CA PRO A 262 -14.53 22.84 -14.62
C PRO A 262 -13.98 21.92 -13.52
N PRO A 263 -13.11 22.44 -12.63
CA PRO A 263 -12.70 21.71 -11.43
C PRO A 263 -13.90 21.29 -10.59
N ARG A 264 -13.84 20.11 -9.98
CA ARG A 264 -14.93 19.57 -9.15
C ARG A 264 -14.60 19.65 -7.67
N LEU A 265 -15.49 20.23 -6.88
CA LEU A 265 -15.39 20.24 -5.42
C LEU A 265 -16.05 18.99 -4.84
N TYR A 266 -15.38 18.37 -3.87
CA TYR A 266 -15.97 17.32 -3.02
C TYR A 266 -15.37 17.41 -1.61
N GLY A 267 -16.04 16.80 -0.63
CA GLY A 267 -15.67 16.83 0.78
C GLY A 267 -15.26 15.46 1.30
N LEU A 268 -14.18 15.40 2.08
CA LEU A 268 -13.77 14.19 2.80
C LEU A 268 -14.17 14.27 4.28
N PRO A 269 -14.91 13.30 4.84
CA PRO A 269 -15.32 13.34 6.24
C PRO A 269 -14.14 13.23 7.22
N LYS A 270 -14.00 14.22 8.11
CA LYS A 270 -13.01 14.23 9.21
C LYS A 270 -13.57 13.50 10.43
N ILE A 271 -13.65 12.17 10.35
CA ILE A 271 -14.22 11.29 11.39
C ILE A 271 -13.52 11.36 12.76
N HIS A 272 -12.34 12.00 12.84
CA HIS A 272 -11.58 12.22 14.07
C HIS A 272 -11.94 13.54 14.78
N LYS A 273 -12.91 14.31 14.26
CA LYS A 273 -13.40 15.56 14.85
C LYS A 273 -14.87 15.42 15.22
N ALA A 274 -15.30 16.11 16.29
CA ALA A 274 -16.71 16.25 16.63
C ALA A 274 -17.50 16.82 15.43
N SER A 275 -18.78 16.46 15.31
CA SER A 275 -19.70 16.76 14.20
C SER A 275 -19.29 16.24 12.79
N VAL A 276 -18.12 15.61 12.67
CA VAL A 276 -17.58 15.05 11.42
C VAL A 276 -17.65 16.09 10.26
N PRO A 277 -16.94 17.23 10.38
CA PRO A 277 -16.89 18.22 9.32
C PRO A 277 -16.20 17.66 8.07
N LEU A 278 -16.50 18.23 6.91
CA LEU A 278 -15.86 17.86 5.65
C LEU A 278 -14.53 18.62 5.45
N ARG A 279 -13.54 17.98 4.83
CA ARG A 279 -12.39 18.67 4.22
C ARG A 279 -12.72 18.95 2.74
N PRO A 280 -12.86 20.21 2.30
CA PRO A 280 -13.05 20.50 0.90
C PRO A 280 -11.80 20.14 0.09
N ILE A 281 -11.99 19.43 -1.02
CA ILE A 281 -10.97 19.05 -1.99
C ILE A 281 -11.46 19.48 -3.38
N VAL A 282 -10.60 20.18 -4.13
CA VAL A 282 -10.87 20.56 -5.51
C VAL A 282 -10.08 19.65 -6.44
N SER A 283 -10.80 18.80 -7.17
CA SER A 283 -10.23 17.99 -8.25
C SER A 283 -10.01 18.86 -9.48
N ALA A 284 -8.75 19.20 -9.75
CA ALA A 284 -8.33 20.00 -10.89
C ALA A 284 -7.85 19.24 -12.16
N PRO A 285 -7.64 17.90 -12.19
CA PRO A 285 -7.28 17.22 -13.43
C PRO A 285 -8.25 17.51 -14.59
N GLY A 286 -7.70 17.82 -15.77
CA GLY A 286 -8.49 18.20 -16.94
C GLY A 286 -9.01 19.65 -16.92
N SER A 287 -8.72 20.42 -15.87
CA SER A 287 -9.11 21.84 -15.80
C SER A 287 -8.27 22.75 -16.69
N PRO A 288 -8.75 23.99 -17.01
CA PRO A 288 -8.11 24.87 -17.99
C PRO A 288 -6.64 25.18 -17.69
N THR A 289 -6.27 25.26 -16.42
CA THR A 289 -4.93 25.64 -15.98
C THR A 289 -4.08 24.46 -15.50
N TYR A 290 -4.62 23.23 -15.48
CA TYR A 290 -3.96 22.07 -14.87
C TYR A 290 -2.60 21.74 -15.48
N ASN A 291 -2.51 21.65 -16.81
CA ASN A 291 -1.26 21.32 -17.50
C ASN A 291 -0.21 22.43 -17.32
N LEU A 292 -0.64 23.69 -17.36
CA LEU A 292 0.22 24.84 -17.09
C LEU A 292 0.73 24.84 -15.64
N ALA A 293 -0.15 24.62 -14.67
CA ALA A 293 0.22 24.53 -13.26
C ALA A 293 1.23 23.39 -13.03
N LYS A 294 0.97 22.20 -13.58
CA LYS A 294 1.89 21.07 -13.49
C LYS A 294 3.27 21.40 -14.09
N TYR A 295 3.31 22.07 -15.24
CA TYR A 295 4.55 22.52 -15.85
C TYR A 295 5.29 23.54 -14.98
N LEU A 296 4.60 24.56 -14.48
CA LEU A 296 5.19 25.56 -13.56
C LEU A 296 5.72 24.91 -12.28
N THR A 297 5.02 23.92 -11.72
CA THR A 297 5.51 23.14 -10.57
C THR A 297 6.87 22.52 -10.88
N THR A 298 7.11 21.97 -12.09
CA THR A 298 8.41 21.38 -12.42
C THR A 298 9.56 22.40 -12.43
N ILE A 299 9.26 23.66 -12.76
CA ILE A 299 10.23 24.76 -12.76
C ILE A 299 10.50 25.24 -11.33
N LEU A 300 9.44 25.32 -10.50
CA LEU A 300 9.54 25.83 -9.14
C LEU A 300 10.09 24.79 -8.15
N GLN A 301 9.86 23.49 -8.40
CA GLN A 301 10.23 22.42 -7.47
C GLN A 301 11.69 22.47 -6.98
N PRO A 302 12.71 22.74 -7.82
CA PRO A 302 14.11 22.82 -7.37
C PRO A 302 14.38 23.99 -6.41
N LYS A 303 13.52 25.01 -6.38
CA LYS A 303 13.62 26.15 -5.46
C LYS A 303 12.93 25.87 -4.12
N VAL A 304 12.02 24.88 -4.08
CA VAL A 304 11.30 24.49 -2.87
C VAL A 304 12.21 23.72 -1.93
N GLY A 305 12.24 24.11 -0.65
CA GLY A 305 12.91 23.38 0.42
C GLY A 305 14.34 23.84 0.74
N ASN A 306 14.78 24.96 0.16
CA ASN A 306 16.08 25.57 0.44
C ASN A 306 16.11 26.42 1.71
N THR A 307 15.16 26.23 2.64
CA THR A 307 15.07 26.99 3.89
C THR A 307 15.49 26.12 5.08
N ASN A 308 16.10 26.72 6.09
CA ASN A 308 16.54 26.01 7.30
C ASN A 308 15.36 25.32 8.04
N SER A 309 14.16 25.88 7.91
CA SER A 309 12.92 25.35 8.51
C SER A 309 12.25 24.26 7.67
N TYR A 310 12.76 23.95 6.47
CA TYR A 310 12.15 22.95 5.61
C TYR A 310 12.26 21.55 6.21
N VAL A 311 11.14 20.83 6.24
CA VAL A 311 11.05 19.43 6.65
C VAL A 311 10.44 18.65 5.49
N LYS A 312 11.15 17.61 5.05
CA LYS A 312 10.77 16.83 3.87
C LYS A 312 9.74 15.76 4.21
N ASP A 313 9.99 15.01 5.27
CA ASP A 313 9.18 13.88 5.73
C ASP A 313 9.44 13.62 7.22
N SER A 314 8.74 12.65 7.79
CA SER A 314 8.86 12.28 9.21
C SER A 314 10.25 11.78 9.58
N THR A 315 10.97 11.12 8.65
CA THR A 315 12.33 10.64 8.90
C THR A 315 13.31 11.79 8.98
N HIS A 316 13.22 12.74 8.03
CA HIS A 316 14.02 13.97 8.04
C HIS A 316 13.73 14.81 9.29
N PHE A 317 12.47 14.89 9.73
CA PHE A 317 12.09 15.56 10.97
C PHE A 317 12.79 14.94 12.19
N VAL A 318 12.71 13.61 12.35
CA VAL A 318 13.36 12.90 13.45
C VAL A 318 14.87 13.11 13.44
N GLN A 319 15.50 13.14 12.26
CA GLN A 319 16.93 13.44 12.13
C GLN A 319 17.25 14.85 12.65
N LYS A 320 16.50 15.87 12.23
CA LYS A 320 16.68 17.25 12.73
C LYS A 320 16.52 17.37 14.24
N LEU A 321 15.61 16.60 14.83
CA LEU A 321 15.39 16.62 16.27
C LEU A 321 16.53 15.99 17.08
N LYS A 322 17.31 15.07 16.51
CA LYS A 322 18.41 14.40 17.24
C LYS A 322 19.50 15.36 17.69
N ASP A 323 19.70 16.45 16.94
CA ASP A 323 20.75 17.42 17.21
C ASP A 323 20.29 18.50 18.22
N ILE A 324 19.00 18.51 18.60
CA ILE A 324 18.45 19.44 19.59
C ILE A 324 18.70 18.89 20.99
N LYS A 325 19.44 19.65 21.81
CA LYS A 325 19.58 19.39 23.25
C LYS A 325 18.54 20.20 23.99
N LEU A 326 17.75 19.52 24.83
CA LEU A 326 16.70 20.15 25.63
C LEU A 326 17.22 20.43 27.04
N GLU A 327 16.99 21.64 27.52
CA GLU A 327 17.23 22.03 28.91
C GLU A 327 15.95 21.87 29.75
N PRO A 328 16.06 21.69 31.08
CA PRO A 328 14.89 21.53 31.95
C PRO A 328 13.90 22.71 31.93
N SER A 329 14.33 23.89 31.49
CA SER A 329 13.50 25.09 31.32
C SER A 329 12.77 25.17 29.97
N ASP A 330 13.10 24.31 29.03
CA ASP A 330 12.54 24.37 27.68
C ASP A 330 11.09 23.90 27.65
N ILE A 331 10.29 24.57 26.83
CA ILE A 331 8.88 24.24 26.62
C ILE A 331 8.63 23.91 25.14
N MET A 332 7.89 22.84 24.91
CA MET A 332 7.42 22.51 23.56
C MET A 332 6.11 23.23 23.28
N VAL A 333 6.08 24.00 22.20
CA VAL A 333 4.88 24.68 21.72
C VAL A 333 4.55 24.20 20.32
N SER A 334 3.27 23.91 20.07
CA SER A 334 2.77 23.49 18.75
C SER A 334 1.73 24.49 18.26
N PHE A 335 1.94 24.99 17.04
CA PHE A 335 1.01 25.89 16.36
C PHE A 335 0.47 25.20 15.11
N ASP A 336 -0.84 25.38 14.83
CA ASP A 336 -1.49 24.90 13.61
C ASP A 336 -2.04 26.11 12.83
N VAL A 337 -1.75 26.16 11.54
CA VAL A 337 -2.22 27.25 10.67
C VAL A 337 -3.61 26.91 10.16
N VAL A 338 -4.59 27.74 10.50
CA VAL A 338 -5.97 27.57 10.04
C VAL A 338 -6.10 28.01 8.58
N SER A 339 -6.60 27.10 7.73
CA SER A 339 -6.99 27.39 6.33
C SER A 339 -5.86 27.98 5.48
N LEU A 340 -4.66 27.40 5.55
CA LEU A 340 -3.46 27.85 4.83
C LEU A 340 -3.72 28.17 3.35
N PHE A 341 -4.37 27.27 2.61
CA PHE A 341 -4.57 27.43 1.16
C PHE A 341 -5.42 28.65 0.77
N THR A 342 -6.35 29.07 1.62
CA THR A 342 -7.20 30.25 1.34
C THR A 342 -6.57 31.55 1.84
N ARG A 343 -5.45 31.49 2.58
CA ARG A 343 -4.80 32.64 3.22
C ARG A 343 -3.41 32.94 2.66
N VAL A 344 -3.03 32.34 1.53
CA VAL A 344 -1.74 32.62 0.87
C VAL A 344 -1.73 34.06 0.32
N PRO A 345 -0.77 34.92 0.73
CA PRO A 345 -0.66 36.28 0.20
C PRO A 345 -0.14 36.24 -1.24
N LEU A 346 -1.05 36.32 -2.20
CA LEU A 346 -0.72 36.16 -3.62
C LEU A 346 0.27 37.22 -4.12
N GLY A 347 0.17 38.47 -3.66
CA GLY A 347 1.09 39.56 -4.05
C GLY A 347 2.54 39.24 -3.68
N GLU A 348 2.79 39.02 -2.39
CA GLU A 348 4.11 38.64 -1.87
C GLU A 348 4.63 37.35 -2.51
N SER A 349 3.76 36.36 -2.71
CA SER A 349 4.13 35.10 -3.36
C SER A 349 4.60 35.32 -4.81
N MET A 350 3.98 36.26 -5.54
CA MET A 350 4.38 36.58 -6.90
C MET A 350 5.69 37.36 -6.95
N ASP A 351 5.98 38.19 -5.95
CA ASP A 351 7.25 38.90 -5.86
C ASP A 351 8.41 37.95 -5.55
N LEU A 352 8.20 36.99 -4.63
CA LEU A 352 9.17 35.91 -4.35
C LEU A 352 9.47 35.02 -5.57
N ILE A 353 8.53 34.86 -6.49
CA ILE A 353 8.74 34.06 -7.72
C ILE A 353 9.55 34.84 -8.77
N LYS A 354 9.58 36.18 -8.71
CA LYS A 354 10.36 37.01 -9.64
C LYS A 354 11.84 37.06 -9.28
N GLU A 355 12.15 36.93 -7.98
CA GLU A 355 13.52 36.78 -7.45
C GLU A 355 14.13 35.43 -7.87
#